data_AF-A0A9X4C722-F1
#
_entry.id   AF-A0A9X4C722-F1
#
_cell.length_a   1.000
_cell.length_b   1.000
_cell.length_c   1.000
_cell.angle_alpha   90.00
_cell.angle_beta   90.00
_cell.angle_gamma   90.00
#
_symmetry.space_group_name_H-M   'P 1'
#
loop_
_entity.id
_entity.type
_entity.pdbx_description
1 polymer ?
#
loop_
_entity_poly.entity_id
_entity_poly.type
_entity_poly.pdbx_seq_one_letter_code
_entity_poly.pdbx_strand_id
1 'polypeptide(L)'
;MALAEFTAALELSIMNIHDAVEKNGHYGILMGNLRRQGQYFNLSSLVERVAPGRLVDEIIKIQHNCVSDRREYRGNIVKIAHEKLLIFKKNKDSLFFLAQVDKRAASWVGTTWRAAIRRILQGGKVLHLKEINQLIAPYAGSRSNQHWEAKVRQVVQDARFFERVSPGTYRLAA
;
A
#
# COMPACT_ATOMS: atom_id res chain seq x y z
N MET A 1 1.39 19.80 10.21
CA MET A 1 2.15 18.96 9.27
C MET A 1 1.19 18.04 8.53
N ALA A 2 1.16 18.16 7.21
CA ALA A 2 0.41 17.25 6.35
C ALA A 2 1.13 15.89 6.30
N LEU A 3 0.39 14.79 6.09
CA LEU A 3 0.97 13.45 6.01
C LEU A 3 2.02 13.32 4.88
N ALA A 4 1.86 14.12 3.81
CA ALA A 4 2.80 14.18 2.70
C ALA A 4 4.16 14.77 3.11
N GLU A 5 4.16 15.89 3.83
CA GLU A 5 5.40 16.51 4.34
C GLU A 5 6.14 15.59 5.30
N PHE A 6 5.39 14.91 6.18
CA PHE A 6 5.96 13.90 7.09
C PHE A 6 6.62 12.76 6.32
N THR A 7 5.95 12.24 5.29
CA THR A 7 6.48 11.14 4.47
C THR A 7 7.78 11.54 3.78
N ALA A 8 7.84 12.73 3.17
CA ALA A 8 9.06 13.21 2.50
C ALA A 8 10.22 13.40 3.48
N ALA A 9 9.97 13.99 4.65
CA ALA A 9 10.99 14.15 5.69
C ALA A 9 11.48 12.81 6.24
N LEU A 10 10.57 11.85 6.39
CA LEU A 10 10.87 10.48 6.82
C LEU A 10 11.74 9.76 5.78
N GLU A 11 11.37 9.81 4.50
CA GLU A 11 12.14 9.24 3.40
C GLU A 11 13.58 9.75 3.39
N LEU A 12 13.75 11.07 3.45
CA LEU A 12 15.08 11.71 3.50
C LEU A 12 15.88 11.25 4.73
N SER A 13 15.25 11.21 5.90
CA SER A 13 15.90 10.77 7.15
C SER A 13 16.36 9.32 7.07
N ILE A 14 15.54 8.45 6.48
CA ILE A 14 15.85 7.02 6.32
C ILE A 14 16.98 6.81 5.33
N MET A 15 17.02 7.58 4.23
CA MET A 15 18.14 7.55 3.28
C MET A 15 19.44 7.96 3.96
N ASN A 16 19.43 9.04 4.75
CA ASN A 16 20.61 9.51 5.49
C ASN A 16 21.15 8.44 6.46
N ILE A 17 20.25 7.80 7.24
CA ILE A 17 20.65 6.72 8.16
C ILE A 17 21.25 5.55 7.37
N HIS A 18 20.60 5.12 6.30
CA HIS A 18 21.10 4.02 5.47
C HIS A 18 22.47 4.33 4.86
N ASP A 19 22.71 5.56 4.44
CA ASP A 19 23.97 5.95 3.82
C ASP A 19 25.10 6.06 4.84
N ALA A 20 24.81 6.51 6.06
CA ALA A 20 25.75 6.52 7.17
C ALA A 20 26.16 5.12 7.68
N VAL A 21 25.32 4.10 7.47
CA VAL A 21 25.59 2.73 7.91
C VAL A 21 26.63 2.07 7.00
N GLU A 22 27.59 1.35 7.60
CA GLU A 22 28.57 0.57 6.84
C GLU A 22 27.93 -0.54 6.01
N LYS A 23 28.61 -0.98 4.95
CA LYS A 23 28.13 -2.11 4.13
C LYS A 23 27.94 -3.34 5.00
N ASN A 24 26.80 -4.03 4.88
CA ASN A 24 26.35 -5.12 5.74
C ASN A 24 26.00 -4.76 7.18
N GLY A 25 26.06 -3.47 7.56
CA GLY A 25 25.59 -2.98 8.85
C GLY A 25 24.06 -3.05 8.99
N HIS A 26 23.59 -2.93 10.23
CA HIS A 26 22.18 -2.93 10.58
C HIS A 26 21.77 -1.59 11.15
N TYR A 27 20.54 -1.18 10.86
CA TYR A 27 19.92 -0.02 11.50
C TYR A 27 18.47 -0.34 11.84
N GLY A 28 17.98 0.25 12.93
CA GLY A 28 16.64 0.05 13.44
C GLY A 28 15.82 1.34 13.35
N ILE A 29 14.56 1.24 12.96
CA ILE A 29 13.62 2.36 12.98
C ILE A 29 12.44 1.97 13.87
N LEU A 30 12.30 2.65 15.01
CA LEU A 30 11.14 2.50 15.89
C LEU A 30 10.02 3.41 15.41
N MET A 31 8.85 2.84 15.13
CA MET A 31 7.69 3.58 14.63
C MET A 31 6.40 3.16 15.33
N GLY A 32 5.70 4.15 15.87
CA GLY A 32 4.35 4.01 16.40
C GLY A 32 3.30 4.23 15.31
N ASN A 33 2.18 3.52 15.41
CA ASN A 33 1.04 3.77 14.53
C ASN A 33 0.20 4.96 15.06
N LEU A 34 -0.42 5.68 14.15
CA LEU A 34 -1.18 6.89 14.48
C LEU A 34 -2.67 6.65 14.25
N ARG A 35 -3.51 7.16 15.16
CA ARG A 35 -4.95 7.32 14.90
C ARG A 35 -5.31 8.80 14.97
N ARG A 36 -5.88 9.34 13.90
CA ARG A 36 -6.28 10.75 13.79
C ARG A 36 -7.61 10.85 13.08
N GLN A 37 -8.55 11.60 13.66
CA GLN A 37 -9.91 11.79 13.11
C GLN A 37 -10.62 10.46 12.78
N GLY A 38 -10.49 9.46 13.68
CA GLY A 38 -11.07 8.12 13.50
C GLY A 38 -10.28 7.20 12.55
N GLN A 39 -9.44 7.74 11.69
CA GLN A 39 -8.63 6.97 10.73
C GLN A 39 -7.36 6.42 11.38
N TYR A 40 -7.03 5.16 11.04
CA TYR A 40 -5.82 4.48 11.48
C TYR A 40 -4.75 4.56 10.40
N PHE A 41 -3.57 5.02 10.76
CA PHE A 41 -2.40 5.16 9.90
C PHE A 41 -1.34 4.18 10.36
N ASN A 42 -1.10 3.15 9.53
CA ASN A 42 -0.02 2.20 9.74
C ASN A 42 1.30 2.80 9.24
N LEU A 43 1.97 3.55 10.13
CA LEU A 43 3.24 4.21 9.82
C LEU A 43 4.40 3.20 9.77
N SER A 44 4.31 2.07 10.48
CA SER A 44 5.33 1.03 10.41
C SER A 44 5.46 0.44 8.99
N SER A 45 4.34 0.17 8.32
CA SER A 45 4.37 -0.27 6.92
C SER A 45 4.83 0.82 5.95
N LEU A 46 4.71 2.10 6.31
CA LEU A 46 5.32 3.18 5.52
C LEU A 46 6.84 3.08 5.58
N VAL A 47 7.40 2.97 6.79
CA VAL A 47 8.84 2.80 7.01
C VAL A 47 9.39 1.60 6.24
N GLU A 48 8.74 0.44 6.32
CA GLU A 48 9.14 -0.76 5.57
C GLU A 48 9.22 -0.51 4.06
N ARG A 49 8.29 0.27 3.50
CA ARG A 49 8.24 0.55 2.06
C ARG A 49 9.31 1.52 1.59
N VAL A 50 9.64 2.51 2.42
CA VAL A 50 10.58 3.58 2.05
C VAL A 50 12.02 3.26 2.47
N ALA A 51 12.23 2.24 3.30
CA ALA A 51 13.55 1.83 3.73
C ALA A 51 14.33 1.13 2.60
N PRO A 52 15.54 1.61 2.25
CA PRO A 52 16.37 1.01 1.22
C PRO A 52 16.99 -0.33 1.61
N GLY A 53 17.27 -0.52 2.90
CA GLY A 53 17.82 -1.77 3.43
C GLY A 53 16.82 -2.92 3.34
N ARG A 54 17.34 -4.15 3.32
CA ARG A 54 16.50 -5.35 3.42
C ARG A 54 15.97 -5.44 4.85
N LEU A 55 14.65 -5.53 5.04
CA LEU A 55 14.07 -5.89 6.33
C LEU A 55 14.57 -7.28 6.73
N VAL A 56 15.19 -7.38 7.91
CA VAL A 56 15.73 -8.63 8.43
C VAL A 56 14.98 -9.13 9.65
N ASP A 57 14.37 -8.24 10.42
CA ASP A 57 13.62 -8.59 11.61
C ASP A 57 12.64 -7.48 12.00
N GLU A 58 11.63 -7.83 12.79
CA GLU A 58 10.72 -6.89 13.44
C GLU A 58 10.56 -7.21 14.94
N ILE A 59 10.69 -6.20 15.78
CA ILE A 59 10.47 -6.33 17.22
C ILE A 59 9.21 -5.55 17.59
N ILE A 60 8.27 -6.24 18.24
CA ILE A 60 7.05 -5.63 18.78
C ILE A 60 7.34 -5.11 20.18
N LYS A 61 7.44 -3.79 20.31
CA LYS A 61 7.59 -3.12 21.59
C LYS A 61 6.21 -2.86 22.19
N ILE A 62 5.81 -3.70 23.15
CA ILE A 62 4.60 -3.47 23.93
C ILE A 62 4.78 -2.20 24.78
N GLN A 63 3.74 -1.37 24.82
CA GLN A 63 3.70 -0.14 25.58
C GLN A 63 2.77 -0.32 26.79
N HIS A 64 3.25 0.11 27.95
CA HIS A 64 2.50 0.10 29.21
C HIS A 64 2.45 1.52 29.77
N ASN A 65 1.39 1.85 30.51
CA ASN A 65 1.23 3.15 31.19
C ASN A 65 1.27 4.35 30.22
N CYS A 66 0.58 4.27 29.10
CA CYS A 66 0.55 5.33 28.10
C CYS A 66 -0.30 6.50 28.56
N VAL A 67 0.06 7.72 28.16
CA VAL A 67 -0.77 8.92 28.39
C VAL A 67 -2.17 8.75 27.78
N SER A 68 -2.27 8.04 26.65
CA SER A 68 -3.53 7.69 25.99
C SER A 68 -4.44 6.76 26.80
N ASP A 69 -3.91 6.07 27.82
CA ASP A 69 -4.70 5.17 28.66
C ASP A 69 -5.73 5.94 29.49
N ARG A 70 -5.38 7.17 29.87
CA ARG A 70 -6.25 8.11 30.61
C ARG A 70 -7.33 8.75 29.74
N ARG A 71 -7.32 8.52 28.42
CA ARG A 71 -8.26 9.14 27.49
C ARG A 71 -9.43 8.20 27.21
N GLU A 72 -10.64 8.70 27.42
CA GLU A 72 -11.85 8.07 26.93
C GLU A 72 -12.08 8.44 25.46
N TYR A 73 -12.20 7.43 24.62
CA TYR A 73 -12.51 7.58 23.21
C TYR A 73 -13.98 7.24 22.99
N ARG A 74 -14.67 8.00 22.14
CA ARG A 74 -16.04 7.66 21.75
C ARG A 74 -16.04 6.39 20.88
N GLY A 75 -16.79 5.38 21.30
CA GLY A 75 -16.96 4.11 20.59
C GLY A 75 -15.97 3.01 20.98
N ASN A 76 -16.23 1.79 20.50
CA ASN A 76 -15.43 0.60 20.78
C ASN A 76 -14.24 0.52 19.82
N ILE A 77 -13.08 1.04 20.23
CA ILE A 77 -11.84 0.96 19.46
C ILE A 77 -10.80 0.11 20.16
N VAL A 78 -10.01 -0.64 19.39
CA VAL A 78 -8.79 -1.28 19.89
C VAL A 78 -7.71 -0.20 20.05
N LYS A 79 -7.24 0.01 21.27
CA LYS A 79 -6.19 0.98 21.59
C LYS A 79 -4.86 0.55 20.98
N ILE A 80 -4.08 1.52 20.51
CA ILE A 80 -2.70 1.29 20.07
C ILE A 80 -1.85 1.21 21.33
N ALA A 81 -1.34 0.01 21.62
CA ALA A 81 -0.53 -0.28 22.81
C ALA A 81 0.82 -0.93 22.44
N HIS A 82 1.30 -0.69 21.21
CA HIS A 82 2.60 -1.17 20.77
C HIS A 82 3.23 -0.23 19.74
N GLU A 83 4.54 -0.33 19.63
CA GLU A 83 5.36 0.23 18.56
C GLU A 83 6.11 -0.91 17.87
N LYS A 84 6.56 -0.69 16.64
CA LYS A 84 7.39 -1.66 15.92
C LYS A 84 8.78 -1.11 15.70
N LEU A 85 9.79 -1.87 16.10
CA LEU A 85 11.17 -1.63 15.69
C LEU A 85 11.47 -2.49 14.47
N LEU A 86 11.62 -1.85 13.33
CA LEU A 86 11.96 -2.51 12.07
C LEU A 86 13.47 -2.50 11.90
N ILE A 87 14.07 -3.68 11.74
CA ILE A 87 15.52 -3.85 11.62
C ILE A 87 15.87 -4.10 10.15
N PHE A 88 16.72 -3.26 9.60
CA PHE A 88 17.15 -3.32 8.21
C PHE A 88 18.65 -3.60 8.12
N LYS A 89 19.04 -4.36 7.10
CA LYS A 89 20.45 -4.59 6.75
C LYS A 89 20.80 -3.88 5.44
N LYS A 90 21.87 -3.09 5.45
CA LYS A 90 22.41 -2.44 4.24
C LYS A 90 23.09 -3.49 3.35
N ASN A 91 22.48 -3.79 2.21
CA ASN A 91 23.01 -4.74 1.23
C ASN A 91 23.48 -4.08 -0.08
N LYS A 92 22.96 -2.89 -0.41
CA LYS A 92 23.22 -2.11 -1.62
C LYS A 92 23.18 -0.62 -1.27
N ASP A 93 23.65 0.25 -2.16
CA ASP A 93 23.63 1.71 -1.96
C ASP A 93 22.22 2.29 -2.16
N SER A 94 21.91 3.40 -1.48
CA SER A 94 20.59 4.05 -1.49
C SER A 94 20.12 4.47 -2.89
N LEU A 95 21.04 4.87 -3.76
CA LEU A 95 20.75 5.24 -5.16
C LEU A 95 20.16 4.07 -5.97
N PHE A 96 20.60 2.83 -5.69
CA PHE A 96 20.02 1.64 -6.31
C PHE A 96 18.56 1.44 -5.87
N PHE A 97 18.23 1.84 -4.65
CA PHE A 97 16.88 1.76 -4.12
C PHE A 97 15.95 2.83 -4.69
N LEU A 98 16.38 4.07 -4.91
CA LEU A 98 15.56 5.09 -5.59
C LEU A 98 15.07 4.60 -6.96
N ALA A 99 15.95 3.98 -7.75
CA ALA A 99 15.59 3.35 -9.03
C ALA A 99 14.62 2.15 -8.89
N GLN A 100 14.60 1.50 -7.73
CA GLN A 100 13.65 0.42 -7.41
C GLN A 100 12.35 0.93 -6.78
N VAL A 101 12.35 2.06 -6.06
CA VAL A 101 11.14 2.70 -5.53
C VAL A 101 10.27 3.18 -6.68
N ASP A 102 10.81 3.72 -7.76
CA ASP A 102 10.00 4.03 -8.95
C ASP A 102 9.30 2.78 -9.50
N LYS A 103 9.99 1.63 -9.52
CA LYS A 103 9.41 0.35 -9.97
C LYS A 103 8.45 -0.27 -8.94
N ARG A 104 8.73 -0.12 -7.64
CA ARG A 104 7.90 -0.62 -6.55
C ARG A 104 6.68 0.26 -6.36
N ALA A 105 6.80 1.58 -6.27
CA ALA A 105 5.68 2.51 -6.31
C ALA A 105 4.78 2.26 -7.54
N ALA A 106 5.35 1.99 -8.73
CA ALA A 106 4.55 1.58 -9.90
C ALA A 106 3.85 0.22 -9.72
N SER A 107 4.46 -0.72 -8.99
CA SER A 107 3.86 -2.01 -8.61
C SER A 107 2.76 -1.85 -7.53
N TRP A 108 2.97 -0.98 -6.56
CA TRP A 108 2.10 -0.73 -5.38
C TRP A 108 0.93 0.21 -5.70
N VAL A 109 1.05 1.09 -6.70
CA VAL A 109 -0.08 1.81 -7.33
C VAL A 109 -0.95 0.87 -8.18
N GLY A 110 -0.52 -0.38 -8.38
CA GLY A 110 -1.26 -1.37 -9.14
C GLY A 110 -2.21 -2.20 -8.33
N THR A 111 -3.43 -1.70 -8.12
CA THR A 111 -4.56 -2.62 -8.16
C THR A 111 -4.47 -3.34 -9.51
N THR A 112 -4.05 -4.61 -9.56
CA THR A 112 -3.99 -5.30 -10.87
C THR A 112 -5.34 -5.10 -11.57
N TRP A 113 -5.36 -4.92 -12.90
CA TRP A 113 -6.61 -4.70 -13.63
C TRP A 113 -7.72 -5.68 -13.22
N ARG A 114 -7.32 -6.92 -12.90
CA ARG A 114 -8.16 -7.96 -12.31
C ARG A 114 -8.78 -7.55 -10.96
N ALA A 115 -7.98 -7.10 -10.00
CA ALA A 115 -8.49 -6.65 -8.70
C ALA A 115 -9.41 -5.42 -8.82
N ALA A 116 -9.13 -4.50 -9.74
CA ALA A 116 -9.93 -3.29 -9.96
C ALA A 116 -11.31 -3.66 -10.53
N ILE A 117 -11.33 -4.53 -11.54
CA ILE A 117 -12.58 -5.02 -12.14
C ILE A 117 -13.35 -5.90 -11.15
N ARG A 118 -12.66 -6.73 -10.34
CA ARG A 118 -13.31 -7.50 -9.27
C ARG A 118 -14.00 -6.58 -8.26
N ARG A 119 -13.37 -5.47 -7.88
CA ARG A 119 -13.96 -4.47 -6.98
C ARG A 119 -15.20 -3.80 -7.60
N ILE A 120 -15.20 -3.54 -8.90
CA ILE A 120 -16.37 -2.99 -9.62
C ILE A 120 -17.55 -3.96 -9.62
N LEU A 121 -17.28 -5.25 -9.84
CA LEU A 121 -18.29 -6.32 -9.92
C LEU A 121 -18.66 -6.96 -8.56
N GLN A 122 -18.06 -6.51 -7.46
CA GLN A 122 -18.38 -6.99 -6.11
C GLN A 122 -19.86 -6.74 -5.76
N GLY A 123 -20.41 -7.59 -4.90
CA GLY A 123 -21.80 -7.50 -4.45
C GLY A 123 -22.83 -8.05 -5.44
N GLY A 124 -22.43 -9.00 -6.29
CA GLY A 124 -23.33 -9.66 -7.24
C GLY A 124 -23.71 -8.81 -8.45
N LYS A 125 -22.97 -7.73 -8.73
CA LYS A 125 -23.24 -6.83 -9.85
C LYS A 125 -22.97 -7.51 -11.18
N VAL A 126 -23.88 -7.31 -12.12
CA VAL A 126 -23.79 -7.75 -13.50
C VAL A 126 -23.73 -6.50 -14.36
N LEU A 127 -22.60 -6.25 -15.02
CA LEU A 127 -22.35 -4.99 -15.74
C LEU A 127 -21.91 -5.25 -17.18
N HIS A 128 -22.35 -4.38 -18.09
CA HIS A 128 -21.87 -4.36 -19.47
C HIS A 128 -20.47 -3.76 -19.54
N LEU A 129 -19.67 -4.18 -20.54
CA LEU A 129 -18.28 -3.75 -20.74
C LEU A 129 -18.15 -2.22 -20.81
N LYS A 130 -19.14 -1.54 -21.39
CA LYS A 130 -19.20 -0.07 -21.43
C LYS A 130 -19.25 0.55 -20.03
N GLU A 131 -20.03 -0.03 -19.13
CA GLU A 131 -20.15 0.43 -17.74
C GLU A 131 -18.87 0.13 -16.95
N ILE A 132 -18.27 -1.05 -17.16
CA ILE A 132 -16.98 -1.40 -16.57
C ILE A 132 -15.90 -0.39 -17.02
N ASN A 133 -15.87 -0.04 -18.31
CA ASN A 133 -14.95 0.96 -18.86
C ASN A 133 -15.17 2.35 -18.23
N GLN A 134 -16.42 2.79 -18.08
CA GLN A 134 -16.75 4.07 -17.44
C GLN A 134 -16.28 4.12 -15.99
N LEU A 135 -16.55 3.05 -15.21
CA LEU A 135 -16.20 2.98 -13.80
C LEU A 135 -14.69 2.85 -13.58
N ILE A 136 -13.97 2.21 -14.51
CA ILE A 136 -12.52 2.02 -14.42
C ILE A 136 -11.71 3.14 -15.09
N ALA A 137 -12.33 4.03 -15.88
CA ALA A 137 -11.66 5.12 -16.57
C ALA A 137 -10.82 6.03 -15.64
N PRO A 138 -11.28 6.42 -14.43
CA PRO A 138 -10.45 7.18 -13.50
C PRO A 138 -9.20 6.40 -13.05
N TYR A 139 -9.33 5.08 -12.88
CA TYR A 139 -8.22 4.18 -12.54
C TYR A 139 -7.28 3.94 -13.74
N ALA A 140 -7.80 3.97 -14.96
CA ALA A 140 -7.03 3.86 -16.19
C ALA A 140 -6.21 5.14 -16.47
N GLY A 141 -6.81 6.31 -16.21
CA GLY A 141 -6.18 7.61 -16.44
C GLY A 141 -4.95 7.88 -15.57
N SER A 142 -4.83 7.20 -14.42
CA SER A 142 -3.62 7.25 -13.58
C SER A 142 -2.48 6.35 -14.11
N ARG A 143 -2.62 5.73 -15.30
CA ARG A 143 -1.62 4.84 -15.91
C ARG A 143 -1.32 5.25 -17.35
N SER A 144 -0.06 5.13 -17.77
CA SER A 144 0.42 5.45 -19.13
C SER A 144 0.09 4.36 -20.17
N ASN A 145 -1.18 3.93 -20.26
CA ASN A 145 -1.61 2.95 -21.26
C ASN A 145 -2.71 3.51 -22.16
N GLN A 146 -2.37 3.81 -23.42
CA GLN A 146 -3.31 4.32 -24.43
C GLN A 146 -4.37 3.28 -24.86
N HIS A 147 -4.13 1.98 -24.64
CA HIS A 147 -5.03 0.88 -25.04
C HIS A 147 -5.65 0.15 -23.84
N TRP A 148 -5.96 0.88 -22.78
CA TRP A 148 -6.45 0.31 -21.53
C TRP A 148 -7.79 -0.43 -21.66
N GLU A 149 -8.68 -0.02 -22.58
CA GLU A 149 -9.94 -0.73 -22.83
C GLU A 149 -9.73 -2.15 -23.37
N ALA A 150 -8.70 -2.34 -24.22
CA ALA A 150 -8.31 -3.67 -24.67
C ALA A 150 -7.79 -4.52 -23.51
N LYS A 151 -7.11 -3.88 -22.54
CA LYS A 151 -6.68 -4.56 -21.31
C LYS A 151 -7.84 -4.97 -20.43
N VAL A 152 -8.88 -4.12 -20.31
CA VAL A 152 -10.13 -4.48 -19.61
C VAL A 152 -10.79 -5.68 -20.28
N ARG A 153 -10.93 -5.67 -21.61
CA ARG A 153 -11.46 -6.81 -22.39
C ARG A 153 -10.69 -8.11 -22.15
N GLN A 154 -9.37 -8.04 -22.19
CA GLN A 154 -8.51 -9.20 -21.92
C GLN A 154 -8.76 -9.76 -20.51
N VAL A 155 -8.98 -8.90 -19.52
CA VAL A 155 -9.10 -9.32 -18.12
C VAL A 155 -10.45 -9.93 -17.80
N VAL A 156 -11.55 -9.39 -18.33
CA VAL A 156 -12.91 -9.94 -18.12
C VAL A 156 -13.13 -11.29 -18.81
N GLN A 157 -12.23 -11.68 -19.73
CA GLN A 157 -12.24 -13.00 -20.37
C GLN A 157 -11.61 -14.11 -19.51
N ASP A 158 -10.97 -13.78 -18.38
CA ASP A 158 -10.40 -14.76 -17.47
C ASP A 158 -11.50 -15.48 -16.69
N ALA A 159 -11.96 -16.61 -17.24
CA ALA A 159 -13.08 -17.41 -16.73
C ALA A 159 -12.90 -17.91 -15.28
N ARG A 160 -11.67 -17.89 -14.75
CA ARG A 160 -11.37 -18.21 -13.34
C ARG A 160 -11.93 -17.16 -12.37
N PHE A 161 -12.22 -15.94 -12.85
CA PHE A 161 -12.62 -14.82 -12.00
C PHE A 161 -13.90 -14.13 -12.48
N PHE A 162 -14.24 -14.25 -13.76
CA PHE A 162 -15.37 -13.57 -14.38
C PHE A 162 -16.20 -14.53 -15.21
N GLU A 163 -17.51 -14.36 -15.15
CA GLU A 163 -18.46 -15.11 -15.95
C GLU A 163 -19.16 -14.16 -16.92
N ARG A 164 -19.27 -14.57 -18.19
CA ARG A 164 -20.02 -13.84 -19.21
C ARG A 164 -21.49 -14.26 -19.15
N VAL A 165 -22.35 -13.33 -18.74
CA VAL A 165 -23.80 -13.58 -18.60
C VAL A 165 -24.52 -13.43 -19.94
N SER A 166 -24.10 -12.46 -20.75
CA SER A 166 -24.64 -12.20 -22.08
C SER A 166 -23.57 -11.50 -22.94
N PRO A 167 -23.82 -11.23 -24.24
CA PRO A 167 -22.85 -10.52 -25.07
C PRO A 167 -22.43 -9.17 -24.46
N GLY A 168 -21.14 -9.04 -24.15
CA GLY A 168 -20.59 -7.83 -23.54
C GLY A 168 -20.85 -7.66 -22.05
N THR A 169 -21.55 -8.58 -21.39
CA THR A 169 -21.99 -8.44 -19.98
C THR A 169 -21.31 -9.46 -19.09
N TYR A 170 -20.74 -8.99 -17.97
CA TYR A 170 -19.91 -9.79 -17.09
C TYR A 170 -20.33 -9.66 -15.62
N ARG A 171 -20.09 -10.74 -14.87
CA ARG A 171 -20.20 -10.79 -13.40
C ARG A 171 -18.99 -11.49 -12.80
N LEU A 172 -18.86 -11.48 -11.48
CA LEU A 172 -17.88 -12.33 -10.80
C LEU A 172 -18.26 -13.81 -10.97
N ALA A 173 -17.28 -14.65 -11.30
CA ALA A 173 -17.47 -16.10 -11.24
C ALA A 173 -17.76 -16.51 -9.78
N ALA A 174 -18.68 -17.46 -9.62
CA ALA A 174 -19.04 -18.03 -8.32
C ALA A 174 -17.89 -18.86 -7.71
#